data_AF-A0AA88KL94-F1
#
_entry.id   AF-A0AA88KL94-F1
#
_cell.length_a   1.000
_cell.length_b   1.000
_cell.length_c   1.000
_cell.angle_alpha   90.00
_cell.angle_beta   90.00
_cell.angle_gamma   90.00
#
_symmetry.space_group_name_H-M   'P 1'
#
loop_
_entity.id
_entity.type
_entity.pdbx_description
1 polymer ?
#
loop_
_entity_poly.entity_id
_entity_poly.type
_entity_poly.pdbx_seq_one_letter_code
_entity_poly.pdbx_strand_id
1 'polypeptide(L)'
;MILSVTDQIFTAQAQAQEFHSMHLEMCRGFAISGYGSYYVVKNMIISNTGNAGVQISQCHFGCQIVNSTFYELGQGGLNIGGGVRAYLNATNTLIMNNTMFNFTRIGKCYRPGVNILGGVGYTITHNEIYSADHSAIVYKGNYHDISYNKIYDVCKIVGDAGAIYSGRDWTFRGNTIRYNLIAKSRGPGLYGTTCLYLDDRYSSAEVYGNIFYDCYRGIQVGGGRDNHVFNNIFVNNTISLQVDWRVNTTDMYLKMYSNLMAVPYQNSFWSKAFPNW
;
A
#
# COMPACT_ATOMS: atom_id res chain seq x y z
N MET A 1 12.48 25.67 16.56
CA MET A 1 13.51 24.99 15.76
C MET A 1 13.71 23.63 16.40
N ILE A 2 13.23 22.55 15.77
CA ILE A 2 13.44 21.18 16.27
C ILE A 2 14.75 20.70 15.66
N LEU A 3 15.79 20.56 16.48
CA LEU A 3 17.09 20.06 16.07
C LEU A 3 17.01 18.52 16.07
N SER A 4 17.07 17.90 14.88
CA SER A 4 17.15 16.44 14.79
C SER A 4 18.44 15.94 15.42
N VAL A 5 18.36 14.93 16.29
CA VAL A 5 19.52 14.44 17.07
C VAL A 5 20.23 13.25 16.44
N THR A 6 19.59 12.49 15.53
CA THR A 6 20.20 11.33 14.86
C THR A 6 19.67 11.10 13.43
N ASP A 7 20.42 10.33 12.63
CA ASP A 7 19.97 9.80 11.33
C ASP A 7 18.84 8.78 11.51
N GLN A 8 19.10 7.70 12.24
CA GLN A 8 18.14 6.63 12.53
C GLN A 8 18.17 6.36 14.03
N ILE A 9 17.03 6.01 14.63
CA ILE A 9 16.97 5.69 16.07
C ILE A 9 17.36 4.23 16.28
N PHE A 10 16.74 3.30 15.54
CA PHE A 10 17.10 1.89 15.54
C PHE A 10 17.46 1.40 14.15
N THR A 11 18.59 0.69 14.06
CA THR A 11 18.99 -0.09 12.90
C THR A 11 19.25 -1.53 13.35
N ALA A 12 18.53 -2.48 12.77
CA ALA A 12 18.67 -3.90 13.07
C ALA A 12 18.83 -4.71 11.79
N GLN A 13 19.93 -5.45 11.70
CA GLN A 13 20.16 -6.48 10.67
C GLN A 13 20.10 -7.85 11.35
N ALA A 14 18.94 -8.16 11.90
CA ALA A 14 18.72 -9.32 12.73
C ALA A 14 17.37 -9.97 12.43
N GLN A 15 17.13 -11.11 13.08
CA GLN A 15 15.83 -11.78 13.13
C GLN A 15 15.24 -11.57 14.52
N ALA A 16 13.92 -11.70 14.66
CA ALA A 16 13.24 -11.77 15.95
C ALA A 16 13.47 -10.56 16.87
N GLN A 17 13.12 -9.38 16.39
CA GLN A 17 13.21 -8.13 17.16
C GLN A 17 11.82 -7.62 17.51
N GLU A 18 11.64 -7.21 18.77
CA GLU A 18 10.39 -6.61 19.24
C GLU A 18 10.63 -5.20 19.77
N PHE A 19 9.87 -4.25 19.26
CA PHE A 19 9.81 -2.86 19.72
C PHE A 19 8.41 -2.63 20.25
N HIS A 20 8.28 -2.27 21.52
CA HIS A 20 6.97 -2.05 22.11
C HIS A 20 6.92 -0.90 23.11
N SER A 21 5.77 -0.22 23.15
CA SER A 21 5.45 0.75 24.22
C SER A 21 6.42 1.93 24.32
N MET A 22 6.97 2.37 23.18
CA MET A 22 7.90 3.51 23.11
C MET A 22 7.34 4.62 22.23
N HIS A 23 7.76 5.85 22.53
CA HIS A 23 7.62 7.00 21.65
C HIS A 23 8.97 7.31 21.00
N LEU A 24 9.05 7.15 19.68
CA LEU A 24 10.25 7.45 18.89
C LEU A 24 10.02 8.69 18.05
N GLU A 25 10.88 9.70 18.19
CA GLU A 25 10.75 10.94 17.45
C GLU A 25 12.06 11.67 17.15
N MET A 26 11.98 12.67 16.25
CA MET A 26 13.05 13.63 15.95
C MET A 26 14.33 13.03 15.32
N CYS A 27 14.16 12.16 14.32
CA CYS A 27 15.26 11.65 13.47
C CYS A 27 15.17 12.12 12.02
N ARG A 28 16.28 12.14 11.29
CA ARG A 28 16.32 12.54 9.85
C ARG A 28 15.83 11.43 8.92
N GLY A 29 16.08 10.19 9.29
CA GLY A 29 15.77 8.96 8.55
C GLY A 29 14.50 8.29 9.04
N PHE A 30 14.52 6.96 9.05
CA PHE A 30 13.47 6.13 9.66
C PHE A 30 13.65 6.10 11.19
N ALA A 31 12.57 5.96 11.94
CA ALA A 31 12.67 5.68 13.37
C ALA A 31 13.19 4.24 13.59
N ILE A 32 12.67 3.28 12.82
CA ILE A 32 13.15 1.88 12.82
C ILE A 32 13.52 1.48 11.39
N SER A 33 14.73 0.98 11.22
CA SER A 33 15.23 0.36 9.99
C SER A 33 15.60 -1.09 10.27
N GLY A 34 14.80 -2.02 9.76
CA GLY A 34 14.95 -3.46 9.93
C GLY A 34 15.33 -4.17 8.63
N TYR A 35 16.22 -5.14 8.72
CA TYR A 35 16.54 -6.10 7.65
C TYR A 35 16.46 -7.52 8.21
N GLY A 36 15.52 -8.31 7.71
CA GLY A 36 15.24 -9.67 8.17
C GLY A 36 13.75 -9.91 8.44
N SER A 37 13.46 -11.00 9.14
CA SER A 37 12.11 -11.46 9.47
C SER A 37 11.83 -11.37 10.96
N TYR A 38 10.55 -11.49 11.32
CA TYR A 38 10.06 -11.43 12.69
C TYR A 38 10.42 -10.11 13.38
N TYR A 39 9.97 -9.00 12.79
CA TYR A 39 9.98 -7.69 13.44
C TYR A 39 8.58 -7.38 13.96
N VAL A 40 8.44 -7.24 15.28
CA VAL A 40 7.18 -6.87 15.93
C VAL A 40 7.29 -5.44 16.42
N VAL A 41 6.51 -4.54 15.83
CA VAL A 41 6.38 -3.13 16.22
C VAL A 41 4.98 -2.95 16.79
N LYS A 42 4.84 -2.87 18.11
CA LYS A 42 3.53 -2.88 18.76
C LYS A 42 3.35 -1.78 19.80
N ASN A 43 2.17 -1.18 19.89
CA ASN A 43 1.86 -0.15 20.89
C ASN A 43 2.89 1.01 20.85
N MET A 44 3.29 1.42 19.65
CA MET A 44 4.31 2.44 19.44
C MET A 44 3.67 3.78 19.10
N ILE A 45 4.36 4.86 19.45
CA ILE A 45 4.11 6.20 18.90
C ILE A 45 5.36 6.57 18.10
N ILE A 46 5.21 6.83 16.80
CA ILE A 46 6.32 7.23 15.94
C ILE A 46 5.96 8.56 15.27
N SER A 47 6.76 9.59 15.53
CA SER A 47 6.44 10.93 15.03
C SER A 47 7.66 11.77 14.67
N ASN A 48 7.45 12.87 13.94
CA ASN A 48 8.49 13.85 13.65
C ASN A 48 9.75 13.25 12.98
N THR A 49 9.59 12.27 12.10
CA THR A 49 10.69 11.69 11.31
C THR A 49 10.88 12.46 10.01
N GLY A 50 12.13 12.62 9.56
CA GLY A 50 12.45 13.21 8.26
C GLY A 50 12.16 12.28 7.08
N ASN A 51 12.12 10.96 7.31
CA ASN A 51 11.72 9.95 6.34
C ASN A 51 10.39 9.29 6.75
N ALA A 52 10.09 8.08 6.26
CA ALA A 52 8.98 7.27 6.78
C ALA A 52 9.24 6.84 8.23
N GLY A 53 8.20 6.40 8.95
CA GLY A 53 8.33 5.97 10.34
C GLY A 53 9.13 4.67 10.49
N VAL A 54 8.74 3.62 9.74
CA VAL A 54 9.35 2.28 9.83
C VAL A 54 9.69 1.77 8.44
N GLN A 55 10.88 1.20 8.30
CA GLN A 55 11.27 0.39 7.16
C GLN A 55 11.63 -1.02 7.61
N ILE A 56 11.07 -2.03 6.96
CA ILE A 56 11.46 -3.44 7.13
C ILE A 56 11.67 -4.06 5.74
N SER A 57 12.87 -4.56 5.48
CA SER A 57 13.21 -5.25 4.24
C SER A 57 13.48 -6.73 4.48
N GLN A 58 13.21 -7.57 3.47
CA GLN A 58 13.45 -9.02 3.51
C GLN A 58 12.69 -9.75 4.64
N CYS A 59 11.46 -9.31 4.95
CA CYS A 59 10.63 -10.05 5.89
C CYS A 59 9.95 -11.23 5.23
N HIS A 60 10.47 -12.43 5.43
CA HIS A 60 9.88 -13.66 4.90
C HIS A 60 8.89 -14.33 5.83
N PHE A 61 8.84 -13.95 7.12
CA PHE A 61 7.83 -14.43 8.06
C PHE A 61 7.68 -13.51 9.28
N GLY A 62 6.49 -13.51 9.90
CA GLY A 62 6.31 -13.10 11.29
C GLY A 62 6.43 -11.60 11.61
N CYS A 63 6.59 -10.71 10.62
CA CYS A 63 6.58 -9.28 10.91
C CYS A 63 5.17 -8.78 11.21
N GLN A 64 5.07 -7.91 12.21
CA GLN A 64 3.81 -7.35 12.67
C GLN A 64 4.00 -5.88 13.02
N ILE A 65 3.15 -5.01 12.50
CA ILE A 65 3.07 -3.60 12.87
C ILE A 65 1.66 -3.38 13.36
N VAL A 66 1.48 -3.29 14.68
CA VAL A 66 0.16 -3.35 15.30
C VAL A 66 -0.06 -2.31 16.37
N ASN A 67 -1.30 -1.86 16.53
CA ASN A 67 -1.73 -1.00 17.64
C ASN A 67 -0.88 0.27 17.80
N SER A 68 -0.35 0.82 16.70
CA SER A 68 0.64 1.91 16.75
C SER A 68 0.12 3.18 16.06
N THR A 69 0.64 4.33 16.48
CA THR A 69 0.28 5.64 15.93
C THR A 69 1.48 6.27 15.22
N PHE A 70 1.27 6.70 13.98
CA PHE A 70 2.29 7.26 13.11
C PHE A 70 1.86 8.65 12.63
N TYR A 71 2.57 9.71 13.01
CA TYR A 71 2.15 11.05 12.64
C TYR A 71 3.26 12.07 12.47
N GLU A 72 2.98 13.14 11.73
CA GLU A 72 3.96 14.20 11.46
C GLU A 72 5.26 13.67 10.82
N LEU A 73 5.13 12.74 9.87
CA LEU A 73 6.24 12.09 9.18
C LEU A 73 6.59 12.80 7.87
N GLY A 74 7.87 12.74 7.49
CA GLY A 74 8.39 13.45 6.33
C GLY A 74 8.07 12.79 5.00
N GLN A 75 8.19 11.45 4.92
CA GLN A 75 8.22 10.71 3.64
C GLN A 75 7.43 9.38 3.69
N GLY A 76 6.26 9.36 4.32
CA GLY A 76 5.38 8.18 4.39
C GLY A 76 5.29 7.56 5.78
N GLY A 77 4.55 6.46 5.93
CA GLY A 77 4.40 5.74 7.20
C GLY A 77 5.31 4.51 7.28
N LEU A 78 4.95 3.46 6.54
CA LEU A 78 5.61 2.16 6.55
C LEU A 78 6.14 1.81 5.16
N ASN A 79 7.40 1.37 5.08
CA ASN A 79 8.00 0.77 3.89
C ASN A 79 8.36 -0.68 4.18
N ILE A 80 7.60 -1.63 3.64
CA ILE A 80 7.78 -3.05 3.99
C ILE A 80 7.93 -3.90 2.72
N GLY A 81 8.93 -4.77 2.70
CA GLY A 81 9.19 -5.72 1.62
C GLY A 81 9.64 -7.08 2.16
N GLY A 82 9.38 -8.14 1.38
CA GLY A 82 9.54 -9.51 1.87
C GLY A 82 8.62 -10.51 1.19
N GLY A 83 8.57 -11.74 1.71
CA GLY A 83 7.99 -12.87 0.99
C GLY A 83 8.83 -13.25 -0.25
N VAL A 84 8.47 -14.34 -0.93
CA VAL A 84 9.22 -14.83 -2.09
C VAL A 84 8.29 -15.09 -3.27
N ARG A 85 8.25 -14.14 -4.20
CA ARG A 85 7.37 -14.21 -5.38
C ARG A 85 7.69 -15.38 -6.31
N ALA A 86 8.95 -15.78 -6.43
CA ALA A 86 9.35 -16.90 -7.28
C ALA A 86 8.61 -18.21 -6.96
N TYR A 87 8.28 -18.41 -5.67
CA TYR A 87 7.57 -19.60 -5.17
C TYR A 87 6.20 -19.27 -4.58
N LEU A 88 5.77 -18.01 -4.66
CA LEU A 88 4.57 -17.49 -4.00
C LEU A 88 4.55 -17.74 -2.47
N ASN A 89 5.71 -17.78 -1.82
CA ASN A 89 5.78 -17.95 -0.36
C ASN A 89 5.40 -16.64 0.33
N ALA A 90 4.29 -16.70 1.06
CA ALA A 90 3.75 -15.59 1.84
C ALA A 90 4.66 -15.22 3.01
N THR A 91 4.75 -13.92 3.31
CA THR A 91 5.36 -13.40 4.54
C THR A 91 4.43 -13.51 5.74
N ASN A 92 3.11 -13.54 5.51
CA ASN A 92 2.09 -13.44 6.57
C ASN A 92 2.33 -12.21 7.47
N THR A 93 2.82 -11.11 6.88
CA THR A 93 3.05 -9.87 7.61
C THR A 93 1.72 -9.20 7.91
N LEU A 94 1.52 -8.80 9.18
CA LEU A 94 0.30 -8.16 9.65
C LEU A 94 0.52 -6.68 9.92
N ILE A 95 -0.28 -5.82 9.29
CA ILE A 95 -0.34 -4.38 9.56
C ILE A 95 -1.76 -4.10 10.04
N MET A 96 -1.94 -4.01 11.36
CA MET A 96 -3.28 -4.01 11.95
C MET A 96 -3.50 -2.97 13.05
N ASN A 97 -4.68 -2.35 13.06
CA ASN A 97 -5.11 -1.46 14.13
C ASN A 97 -4.13 -0.30 14.37
N ASN A 98 -3.55 0.24 13.30
CA ASN A 98 -2.69 1.41 13.36
C ASN A 98 -3.45 2.67 12.96
N THR A 99 -3.05 3.80 13.53
CA THR A 99 -3.54 5.13 13.14
C THR A 99 -2.41 5.90 12.46
N MET A 100 -2.63 6.42 11.25
CA MET A 100 -1.61 7.12 10.46
C MET A 100 -2.16 8.42 9.88
N PHE A 101 -1.52 9.56 10.18
CA PHE A 101 -1.92 10.86 9.64
C PHE A 101 -0.77 11.85 9.49
N ASN A 102 -0.92 12.86 8.62
CA ASN A 102 0.11 13.87 8.37
C ASN A 102 1.49 13.28 8.05
N PHE A 103 1.55 12.21 7.26
CA PHE A 103 2.78 11.45 6.97
C PHE A 103 3.52 11.90 5.69
N THR A 104 3.21 13.09 5.17
CA THR A 104 3.75 13.63 3.90
C THR A 104 4.25 15.06 4.04
N ARG A 105 4.86 15.41 5.18
CA ARG A 105 5.29 16.79 5.47
C ARG A 105 6.31 17.31 4.46
N ILE A 106 7.23 16.46 4.00
CA ILE A 106 8.32 16.83 3.09
C ILE A 106 8.04 16.26 1.70
N GLY A 107 7.88 14.94 1.59
CA GLY A 107 7.61 14.26 0.33
C GLY A 107 6.12 14.26 0.00
N LYS A 108 5.77 14.90 -1.11
CA LYS A 108 4.38 15.15 -1.52
C LYS A 108 3.76 14.07 -2.39
N CYS A 109 4.57 13.28 -3.10
CA CYS A 109 4.08 12.25 -4.01
C CYS A 109 4.71 10.89 -3.74
N TYR A 110 3.93 9.82 -3.89
CA TYR A 110 4.39 8.43 -3.70
C TYR A 110 5.10 8.20 -2.36
N ARG A 111 4.51 8.74 -1.29
CA ARG A 111 4.92 8.57 0.11
C ARG A 111 3.71 8.13 0.94
N PRO A 112 3.20 6.91 0.73
CA PRO A 112 1.95 6.49 1.35
C PRO A 112 2.11 6.17 2.83
N GLY A 113 0.99 6.05 3.53
CA GLY A 113 0.95 5.56 4.91
C GLY A 113 1.47 4.12 4.99
N VAL A 114 1.08 3.27 4.04
CA VAL A 114 1.62 1.91 3.89
C VAL A 114 2.11 1.69 2.46
N ASN A 115 3.38 1.35 2.32
CA ASN A 115 4.03 1.02 1.06
C ASN A 115 4.54 -0.42 1.08
N ILE A 116 3.87 -1.30 0.34
CA ILE A 116 4.37 -2.65 0.10
C ILE A 116 5.27 -2.60 -1.14
N LEU A 117 6.58 -2.69 -0.91
CA LEU A 117 7.61 -2.53 -1.94
C LEU A 117 7.59 -3.67 -2.98
N GLY A 118 7.04 -4.81 -2.58
CA GLY A 118 7.00 -6.05 -3.34
C GLY A 118 6.89 -7.23 -2.36
N GLY A 119 6.21 -8.29 -2.77
CA GLY A 119 6.17 -9.51 -1.97
C GLY A 119 4.92 -10.34 -2.13
N VAL A 120 4.65 -11.18 -1.12
CA VAL A 120 3.51 -12.10 -1.11
C VAL A 120 2.91 -12.15 0.29
N GLY A 121 1.58 -12.09 0.45
CA GLY A 121 0.93 -12.43 1.72
C GLY A 121 0.97 -11.36 2.81
N TYR A 122 0.67 -10.10 2.48
CA TYR A 122 0.49 -9.03 3.48
C TYR A 122 -0.99 -8.91 3.85
N THR A 123 -1.27 -8.77 5.14
CA THR A 123 -2.61 -8.43 5.64
C THR A 123 -2.57 -7.01 6.19
N ILE A 124 -3.29 -6.09 5.54
CA ILE A 124 -3.40 -4.68 5.93
C ILE A 124 -4.82 -4.46 6.38
N THR A 125 -5.08 -4.45 7.69
CA THR A 125 -6.45 -4.52 8.19
C THR A 125 -6.76 -3.66 9.41
N HIS A 126 -7.99 -3.17 9.52
CA HIS A 126 -8.45 -2.39 10.68
C HIS A 126 -7.59 -1.13 10.96
N ASN A 127 -6.91 -0.56 9.96
CA ASN A 127 -6.14 0.67 10.13
C ASN A 127 -6.99 1.90 9.84
N GLU A 128 -6.70 3.00 10.52
CA GLU A 128 -7.24 4.33 10.23
C GLU A 128 -6.14 5.21 9.59
N ILE A 129 -6.32 5.62 8.34
CA ILE A 129 -5.31 6.38 7.57
C ILE A 129 -5.94 7.63 6.99
N TYR A 130 -5.49 8.81 7.39
CA TYR A 130 -6.15 10.06 7.01
C TYR A 130 -5.23 11.28 6.98
N SER A 131 -5.73 12.41 6.48
CA SER A 131 -5.02 13.70 6.41
C SER A 131 -3.64 13.58 5.75
N ALA A 132 -3.64 13.22 4.47
CA ALA A 132 -2.41 13.02 3.71
C ALA A 132 -2.46 13.61 2.31
N ASP A 133 -1.31 14.08 1.83
CA ASP A 133 -1.19 14.76 0.54
C ASP A 133 -1.34 13.79 -0.65
N HIS A 134 -1.03 12.50 -0.46
CA HIS A 134 -1.12 11.44 -1.46
C HIS A 134 -1.81 10.17 -0.92
N SER A 135 -1.46 9.03 -1.48
CA SER A 135 -2.09 7.71 -1.25
C SER A 135 -1.99 7.26 0.19
N ALA A 136 -2.99 6.54 0.67
CA ALA A 136 -2.94 5.86 1.97
C ALA A 136 -2.16 4.55 1.86
N ILE A 137 -2.47 3.74 0.84
CA ILE A 137 -1.86 2.42 0.63
C ILE A 137 -1.39 2.32 -0.81
N VAL A 138 -0.11 2.01 -1.02
CA VAL A 138 0.43 1.58 -2.31
C VAL A 138 0.98 0.17 -2.14
N TYR A 139 0.63 -0.73 -3.06
CA TYR A 139 1.09 -2.11 -2.95
C TYR A 139 1.57 -2.69 -4.29
N LYS A 140 2.49 -3.64 -4.18
CA LYS A 140 3.04 -4.45 -5.27
C LYS A 140 3.19 -5.89 -4.79
N GLY A 141 2.84 -6.85 -5.64
CA GLY A 141 3.00 -8.27 -5.32
C GLY A 141 1.70 -9.05 -5.33
N ASN A 142 1.67 -10.15 -4.59
CA ASN A 142 0.67 -11.21 -4.70
C ASN A 142 -0.02 -11.50 -3.36
N TYR A 143 -1.25 -11.99 -3.41
CA TYR A 143 -1.97 -12.50 -2.24
C TYR A 143 -2.00 -11.55 -1.04
N HIS A 144 -2.20 -10.25 -1.27
CA HIS A 144 -2.45 -9.29 -0.20
C HIS A 144 -3.94 -9.26 0.16
N ASP A 145 -4.26 -9.17 1.45
CA ASP A 145 -5.61 -8.85 1.95
C ASP A 145 -5.60 -7.43 2.51
N ILE A 146 -6.30 -6.53 1.82
CA ILE A 146 -6.47 -5.13 2.24
C ILE A 146 -7.92 -4.98 2.67
N SER A 147 -8.17 -5.09 3.98
CA SER A 147 -9.53 -5.24 4.48
C SER A 147 -9.86 -4.44 5.73
N TYR A 148 -11.11 -4.00 5.88
CA TYR A 148 -11.58 -3.31 7.09
C TYR A 148 -10.81 -2.02 7.45
N ASN A 149 -10.11 -1.39 6.50
CA ASN A 149 -9.43 -0.12 6.75
C ASN A 149 -10.41 1.04 6.61
N LYS A 150 -10.19 2.09 7.40
CA LYS A 150 -10.89 3.37 7.30
C LYS A 150 -9.92 4.41 6.76
N ILE A 151 -10.17 4.88 5.53
CA ILE A 151 -9.30 5.80 4.82
C ILE A 151 -10.10 7.05 4.46
N TYR A 152 -9.63 8.24 4.83
CA TYR A 152 -10.35 9.48 4.47
C TYR A 152 -9.47 10.72 4.42
N ASP A 153 -9.88 11.73 3.65
CA ASP A 153 -9.12 12.99 3.51
C ASP A 153 -7.65 12.72 3.10
N VAL A 154 -7.48 11.92 2.05
CA VAL A 154 -6.18 11.60 1.44
C VAL A 154 -6.16 12.02 -0.03
N CYS A 155 -4.99 11.99 -0.67
CA CYS A 155 -4.80 12.48 -2.04
C CYS A 155 -5.22 13.96 -2.19
N LYS A 156 -4.85 14.81 -1.23
CA LYS A 156 -5.37 16.18 -1.10
C LYS A 156 -4.81 17.17 -2.10
N ILE A 157 -3.60 16.95 -2.62
CA ILE A 157 -2.88 17.99 -3.38
C ILE A 157 -2.46 17.58 -4.80
N VAL A 158 -2.72 16.33 -5.20
CA VAL A 158 -2.44 15.84 -6.55
C VAL A 158 -3.64 15.12 -7.16
N GLY A 159 -3.84 15.30 -8.46
CA GLY A 159 -4.74 14.48 -9.27
C GLY A 159 -4.04 13.19 -9.75
N ASP A 160 -4.79 12.31 -10.40
CA ASP A 160 -4.30 11.02 -10.92
C ASP A 160 -3.60 10.17 -9.85
N ALA A 161 -4.21 10.13 -8.66
CA ALA A 161 -3.75 9.36 -7.51
C ALA A 161 -4.88 8.51 -6.94
N GLY A 162 -4.49 7.37 -6.35
CA GLY A 162 -5.38 6.43 -5.67
C GLY A 162 -5.23 6.48 -4.15
N ALA A 163 -6.31 6.51 -3.36
CA ALA A 163 -6.20 6.34 -1.91
C ALA A 163 -5.64 4.94 -1.58
N ILE A 164 -6.17 3.91 -2.24
CA ILE A 164 -5.51 2.61 -2.44
C ILE A 164 -5.06 2.53 -3.90
N TYR A 165 -3.79 2.26 -4.15
CA TYR A 165 -3.20 2.30 -5.48
C TYR A 165 -2.30 1.10 -5.79
N SER A 166 -2.48 0.52 -6.97
CA SER A 166 -1.52 -0.41 -7.58
C SER A 166 -1.62 -0.34 -9.10
N GLY A 167 -0.55 -0.70 -9.82
CA GLY A 167 -0.52 -0.59 -11.27
C GLY A 167 0.69 -1.21 -11.94
N ARG A 168 0.65 -1.25 -13.28
CA ARG A 168 1.80 -1.57 -14.15
C ARG A 168 2.41 -2.96 -13.97
N ASP A 169 1.61 -3.97 -13.63
CA ASP A 169 2.07 -5.35 -13.59
C ASP A 169 0.93 -6.37 -13.69
N TRP A 170 0.98 -7.27 -14.68
CA TRP A 170 0.01 -8.37 -14.82
C TRP A 170 0.19 -9.48 -13.78
N THR A 171 1.35 -9.51 -13.13
CA THR A 171 1.75 -10.58 -12.22
C THR A 171 1.35 -10.30 -10.77
N PHE A 172 0.74 -9.15 -10.47
CA PHE A 172 0.25 -8.79 -9.12
C PHE A 172 -1.12 -9.43 -8.83
N ARG A 173 -1.15 -10.76 -8.92
CA ARG A 173 -2.38 -11.56 -8.89
C ARG A 173 -2.74 -12.07 -7.50
N GLY A 174 -4.03 -12.32 -7.27
CA GLY A 174 -4.57 -12.90 -6.04
C GLY A 174 -4.77 -11.89 -4.90
N ASN A 175 -4.68 -10.59 -5.19
CA ASN A 175 -4.88 -9.54 -4.18
C ASN A 175 -6.37 -9.29 -3.97
N THR A 176 -6.79 -9.18 -2.71
CA THR A 176 -8.17 -8.92 -2.32
C THR A 176 -8.27 -7.58 -1.60
N ILE A 177 -9.23 -6.75 -2.01
CA ILE A 177 -9.53 -5.44 -1.43
C ILE A 177 -11.00 -5.43 -1.02
N ARG A 178 -11.28 -5.53 0.28
CA ARG A 178 -12.64 -5.78 0.76
C ARG A 178 -13.02 -5.10 2.06
N TYR A 179 -14.29 -4.76 2.21
CA TYR A 179 -14.84 -4.24 3.47
C TYR A 179 -14.14 -2.97 4.00
N ASN A 180 -13.49 -2.19 3.14
CA ASN A 180 -12.89 -0.92 3.51
C ASN A 180 -13.92 0.20 3.42
N LEU A 181 -13.79 1.22 4.28
CA LEU A 181 -14.45 2.51 4.12
C LEU A 181 -13.43 3.50 3.57
N ILE A 182 -13.68 4.03 2.37
CA ILE A 182 -12.83 5.02 1.72
C ILE A 182 -13.66 6.26 1.43
N ALA A 183 -13.26 7.41 2.00
CA ALA A 183 -14.11 8.58 2.01
C ALA A 183 -13.39 9.91 1.71
N LYS A 184 -14.11 10.92 1.25
CA LYS A 184 -13.62 12.31 1.13
C LYS A 184 -12.30 12.42 0.37
N SER A 185 -12.15 11.66 -0.72
CA SER A 185 -10.96 11.70 -1.58
C SER A 185 -11.39 12.12 -2.97
N ARG A 186 -11.42 13.44 -3.18
CA ARG A 186 -11.77 14.05 -4.47
C ARG A 186 -10.56 14.54 -5.25
N GLY A 187 -9.56 15.03 -4.52
CA GLY A 187 -8.33 15.61 -5.06
C GLY A 187 -8.55 16.89 -5.88
N PRO A 188 -7.47 17.60 -6.22
CA PRO A 188 -7.55 18.82 -7.01
C PRO A 188 -7.44 18.54 -8.53
N GLY A 189 -7.80 19.55 -9.32
CA GLY A 189 -7.54 19.60 -10.76
C GLY A 189 -8.52 18.83 -11.64
N LEU A 190 -8.25 18.85 -12.95
CA LEU A 190 -9.15 18.30 -13.99
C LEU A 190 -9.26 16.78 -13.95
N TYR A 191 -8.21 16.10 -13.49
CA TYR A 191 -8.17 14.63 -13.47
C TYR A 191 -8.86 14.05 -12.24
N GLY A 192 -9.00 14.82 -11.14
CA GLY A 192 -9.49 14.33 -9.85
C GLY A 192 -8.65 13.18 -9.29
N THR A 193 -9.11 12.58 -8.20
CA THR A 193 -8.51 11.37 -7.61
C THR A 193 -9.48 10.20 -7.58
N THR A 194 -8.93 9.03 -7.26
CA THR A 194 -9.66 7.77 -7.20
C THR A 194 -9.52 7.19 -5.81
N CYS A 195 -10.61 6.70 -5.22
CA CYS A 195 -10.55 6.04 -3.92
C CYS A 195 -9.83 4.68 -4.02
N LEU A 196 -10.21 3.82 -4.98
CA LEU A 196 -9.44 2.62 -5.32
C LEU A 196 -9.02 2.62 -6.79
N TYR A 197 -7.72 2.69 -7.03
CA TYR A 197 -7.16 2.84 -8.36
C TYR A 197 -6.32 1.62 -8.76
N LEU A 198 -6.89 0.82 -9.67
CA LEU A 198 -6.21 -0.28 -10.35
C LEU A 198 -5.67 0.27 -11.68
N ASP A 199 -4.49 0.87 -11.62
CA ASP A 199 -3.96 1.73 -12.67
C ASP A 199 -3.14 0.96 -13.71
N ASP A 200 -3.00 1.55 -14.90
CA ASP A 200 -2.09 1.11 -15.96
C ASP A 200 -1.98 -0.41 -16.13
N ARG A 201 -3.10 -1.02 -16.51
CA ARG A 201 -3.21 -2.45 -16.81
C ARG A 201 -2.96 -3.39 -15.63
N TYR A 202 -3.09 -2.92 -14.41
CA TYR A 202 -3.21 -3.79 -13.23
C TYR A 202 -4.22 -4.92 -13.49
N SER A 203 -3.91 -6.15 -13.06
CA SER A 203 -4.74 -7.32 -13.33
C SER A 203 -4.94 -8.19 -12.09
N SER A 204 -6.07 -8.91 -12.04
CA SER A 204 -6.35 -9.94 -11.02
C SER A 204 -6.52 -9.43 -9.58
N ALA A 205 -7.23 -8.30 -9.42
CA ALA A 205 -7.78 -7.90 -8.12
C ALA A 205 -9.22 -8.42 -7.92
N GLU A 206 -9.48 -8.92 -6.71
CA GLU A 206 -10.83 -9.14 -6.18
C GLU A 206 -11.24 -7.93 -5.33
N VAL A 207 -12.31 -7.24 -5.72
CA VAL A 207 -12.77 -6.00 -5.07
C VAL A 207 -14.24 -6.08 -4.68
N TYR A 208 -14.53 -6.20 -3.39
CA TYR A 208 -15.91 -6.35 -2.94
C TYR A 208 -16.22 -5.86 -1.53
N GLY A 209 -17.48 -5.52 -1.27
CA GLY A 209 -17.95 -5.14 0.07
C GLY A 209 -17.40 -3.80 0.57
N ASN A 210 -16.72 -3.02 -0.27
CA ASN A 210 -16.18 -1.72 0.13
C ASN A 210 -17.25 -0.63 0.06
N ILE A 211 -17.10 0.40 0.88
CA ILE A 211 -17.93 1.61 0.89
C ILE A 211 -17.10 2.79 0.43
N PHE A 212 -17.54 3.45 -0.64
CA PHE A 212 -16.92 4.65 -1.21
C PHE A 212 -17.83 5.85 -1.02
N TYR A 213 -17.42 6.81 -0.19
CA TYR A 213 -18.25 7.96 0.20
C TYR A 213 -17.59 9.30 -0.14
N ASP A 214 -18.25 10.15 -0.92
CA ASP A 214 -17.72 11.47 -1.31
C ASP A 214 -16.34 11.39 -1.98
N CYS A 215 -16.20 10.46 -2.92
CA CYS A 215 -15.04 10.31 -3.79
C CYS A 215 -15.24 11.06 -5.12
N TYR A 216 -14.16 11.52 -5.75
CA TYR A 216 -14.27 11.94 -7.15
C TYR A 216 -14.52 10.71 -8.04
N ARG A 217 -13.62 9.71 -8.00
CA ARG A 217 -13.91 8.34 -8.47
C ARG A 217 -13.94 7.36 -7.30
N GLY A 218 -14.98 6.54 -7.21
CA GLY A 218 -15.01 5.41 -6.26
C GLY A 218 -13.94 4.38 -6.62
N ILE A 219 -14.11 3.74 -7.78
CA ILE A 219 -13.14 2.80 -8.34
C ILE A 219 -12.74 3.25 -9.75
N GLN A 220 -11.47 3.09 -10.08
CA GLN A 220 -10.99 3.17 -11.45
C GLN A 220 -10.18 1.94 -11.83
N VAL A 221 -10.58 1.29 -12.93
CA VAL A 221 -9.87 0.20 -13.57
C VAL A 221 -9.26 0.74 -14.88
N GLY A 222 -7.97 1.05 -14.82
CA GLY A 222 -7.16 1.59 -15.91
C GLY A 222 -6.70 0.50 -16.89
N GLY A 223 -7.63 -0.30 -17.39
CA GLY A 223 -7.37 -1.45 -18.25
C GLY A 223 -7.01 -2.71 -17.47
N GLY A 224 -6.21 -3.58 -18.10
CA GLY A 224 -5.79 -4.86 -17.51
C GLY A 224 -6.81 -5.96 -17.72
N ARG A 225 -6.66 -7.08 -17.00
CA ARG A 225 -7.47 -8.29 -17.16
C ARG A 225 -7.84 -8.87 -15.81
N ASP A 226 -8.93 -9.64 -15.78
CA ASP A 226 -9.29 -10.49 -14.62
C ASP A 226 -9.51 -9.70 -13.31
N ASN A 227 -9.87 -8.41 -13.40
CA ASN A 227 -10.27 -7.64 -12.23
C ASN A 227 -11.75 -7.87 -11.96
N HIS A 228 -12.10 -8.39 -10.80
CA HIS A 228 -13.48 -8.64 -10.40
C HIS A 228 -13.94 -7.59 -9.39
N VAL A 229 -14.97 -6.83 -9.76
CA VAL A 229 -15.53 -5.75 -8.93
C VAL A 229 -17.01 -6.04 -8.71
N PHE A 230 -17.40 -6.37 -7.48
CA PHE A 230 -18.78 -6.76 -7.16
C PHE A 230 -19.17 -6.35 -5.73
N ASN A 231 -20.46 -6.17 -5.45
CA ASN A 231 -20.99 -5.89 -4.11
C ASN A 231 -20.33 -4.70 -3.37
N ASN A 232 -19.98 -3.62 -4.07
CA ASN A 232 -19.47 -2.39 -3.47
C ASN A 232 -20.59 -1.34 -3.39
N ILE A 233 -20.52 -0.48 -2.37
CA ILE A 233 -21.49 0.60 -2.13
C ILE A 233 -20.83 1.94 -2.47
N PHE A 234 -21.52 2.75 -3.27
CA PHE A 234 -21.06 4.07 -3.70
C PHE A 234 -22.07 5.13 -3.28
N VAL A 235 -21.62 6.13 -2.53
CA VAL A 235 -22.49 7.18 -1.98
C VAL A 235 -21.87 8.54 -2.26
N ASN A 236 -22.60 9.42 -2.94
CA ASN A 236 -22.18 10.79 -3.25
C ASN A 236 -20.84 10.91 -4.01
N ASN A 237 -20.55 9.99 -4.93
CA ASN A 237 -19.35 10.06 -5.76
C ASN A 237 -19.63 10.83 -7.07
N THR A 238 -18.65 11.54 -7.63
CA THR A 238 -18.80 12.11 -8.98
C THR A 238 -18.93 11.00 -10.02
N ILE A 239 -18.08 9.98 -9.90
CA ILE A 239 -18.04 8.80 -10.74
C ILE A 239 -17.92 7.58 -9.81
N SER A 240 -18.89 6.68 -9.81
CA SER A 240 -18.84 5.50 -8.93
C SER A 240 -17.78 4.50 -9.38
N LEU A 241 -17.81 4.12 -10.66
CA LEU A 241 -16.88 3.17 -11.27
C LEU A 241 -16.50 3.69 -12.65
N GLN A 242 -15.20 3.82 -12.91
CA GLN A 242 -14.66 4.10 -14.24
C GLN A 242 -13.83 2.91 -14.72
N VAL A 243 -14.07 2.50 -15.95
CA VAL A 243 -13.25 1.51 -16.65
C VAL A 243 -12.81 2.14 -17.96
N ASP A 244 -11.51 2.10 -18.24
CA ASP A 244 -10.97 2.59 -19.49
C ASP A 244 -9.89 1.63 -20.04
N TRP A 245 -9.50 1.85 -21.29
CA TRP A 245 -8.48 1.04 -21.96
C TRP A 245 -7.10 1.72 -21.83
N ARG A 246 -6.67 1.98 -20.59
CA ARG A 246 -5.47 2.80 -20.35
C ARG A 246 -4.20 2.20 -20.94
N VAL A 247 -3.36 3.13 -21.40
CA VAL A 247 -1.99 2.92 -21.88
C VAL A 247 -1.89 1.78 -22.88
N ASN A 248 -2.65 1.89 -23.95
CA ASN A 248 -2.55 1.00 -25.11
C ASN A 248 -1.42 1.39 -26.05
N THR A 249 -0.21 1.35 -25.52
CA THR A 249 1.01 1.60 -26.29
C THR A 249 1.86 0.34 -26.34
N THR A 250 2.69 0.24 -27.38
CA THR A 250 3.68 -0.83 -27.52
C THR A 250 4.63 -0.87 -26.32
N ASP A 251 5.10 0.29 -25.86
CA ASP A 251 6.03 0.39 -24.72
C ASP A 251 5.45 -0.17 -23.44
N MET A 252 4.18 0.14 -23.14
CA MET A 252 3.51 -0.42 -21.97
C MET A 252 3.33 -1.93 -22.11
N TYR A 253 2.95 -2.43 -23.29
CA TYR A 253 2.87 -3.86 -23.53
C TYR A 253 4.21 -4.57 -23.28
N LEU A 254 5.31 -4.04 -23.83
CA LEU A 254 6.66 -4.58 -23.63
C LEU A 254 7.06 -4.55 -22.15
N LYS A 255 6.69 -3.48 -21.42
CA LYS A 255 6.94 -3.40 -19.98
C LYS A 255 6.18 -4.48 -19.20
N MET A 256 4.90 -4.67 -19.50
CA MET A 256 4.09 -5.71 -18.85
C MET A 256 4.62 -7.10 -19.16
N TYR A 257 4.99 -7.36 -20.42
CA TYR A 257 5.58 -8.62 -20.84
C TYR A 257 6.92 -8.88 -20.16
N SER A 258 7.77 -7.86 -20.02
CA SER A 258 9.03 -7.97 -19.28
C SER A 258 8.80 -8.34 -17.81
N ASN A 259 7.80 -7.74 -17.15
CA ASN A 259 7.46 -8.08 -15.77
C ASN A 259 6.94 -9.54 -15.66
N LEU A 260 6.14 -9.99 -16.62
CA LEU A 260 5.68 -11.39 -16.70
C LEU A 260 6.86 -12.37 -16.82
N MET A 261 7.82 -12.07 -17.69
CA MET A 261 9.01 -12.90 -17.89
C MET A 261 9.99 -12.86 -16.69
N ALA A 262 9.86 -11.87 -15.81
CA ALA A 262 10.68 -11.74 -14.60
C ALA A 262 10.22 -12.64 -13.44
N VAL A 263 9.05 -13.28 -13.56
CA VAL A 263 8.56 -14.28 -12.60
C VAL A 263 8.42 -15.65 -13.28
N PRO A 264 8.56 -16.76 -12.54
CA PRO A 264 8.48 -18.10 -13.13
C PRO A 264 7.02 -18.53 -13.35
N TYR A 265 6.26 -17.77 -14.13
CA TYR A 265 4.80 -17.90 -14.28
C TYR A 265 4.36 -19.27 -14.84
N GLN A 266 5.26 -19.97 -15.55
CA GLN A 266 5.02 -21.31 -16.11
C GLN A 266 5.32 -22.46 -15.14
N ASN A 267 5.98 -22.20 -14.01
CA ASN A 267 6.30 -23.27 -13.06
C ASN A 267 5.03 -23.76 -12.34
N SER A 268 5.15 -24.89 -11.64
CA SER A 268 4.03 -25.50 -10.94
C SER A 268 3.46 -24.66 -9.80
N PHE A 269 4.23 -23.75 -9.19
CA PHE A 269 3.72 -22.84 -8.16
C PHE A 269 2.77 -21.81 -8.78
N TRP A 270 3.18 -21.15 -9.87
CA TRP A 270 2.40 -20.10 -10.52
C TRP A 270 1.26 -20.64 -11.39
N SER A 271 1.50 -21.66 -12.21
CA SER A 271 0.48 -22.22 -13.09
C SER A 271 -0.68 -22.87 -12.32
N LYS A 272 -0.42 -23.48 -11.15
CA LYS A 272 -1.49 -23.99 -10.28
C LYS A 272 -2.24 -22.87 -9.56
N ALA A 273 -1.52 -21.85 -9.10
CA ALA A 273 -2.10 -20.69 -8.42
C ALA A 273 -2.96 -19.82 -9.35
N PHE A 274 -2.50 -19.63 -10.59
CA PHE A 274 -3.08 -18.75 -11.60
C PHE A 274 -3.12 -19.51 -12.94
N PRO A 275 -4.13 -20.38 -13.15
CA PRO A 275 -4.23 -21.17 -14.37
C PRO A 275 -4.62 -20.35 -15.60
N ASN A 276 -5.19 -19.16 -15.41
CA ASN A 276 -5.66 -18.27 -16.48
C ASN A 276 -4.83 -16.99 -16.51
N TRP A 277 -4.26 -16.63 -17.68
CA TRP A 277 -3.39 -15.47 -17.91
C TRP A 277 -3.94 -14.54 -19.00
#